data_AF-A0A6I7YSY7-F1
#
_entry.id   AF-A0A6I7YSY7-F1
#
_cell.length_a   1.000
_cell.length_b   1.000
_cell.length_c   1.000
_cell.angle_alpha   90.00
_cell.angle_beta   90.00
_cell.angle_gamma   90.00
#
_symmetry.space_group_name_H-M   'P 1'
#
loop_
_entity.id
_entity.type
_entity.pdbx_description
1 polymer ?
#
loop_
_entity_poly.entity_id
_entity_poly.type
_entity_poly.pdbx_seq_one_letter_code
_entity_poly.pdbx_strand_id
1 'polypeptide(L)' 'MYSTPPFAADASPRTAGVFLAGQAHRMLLYAALDAAGVALQIGDVRAVFDIAELDHVTVQTVVTWIAVAGRPVDG' A
#
# COMPACT_ATOMS: atom_id res chain seq x y z
N MET A 1 14.87 38.47 13.71
CA MET A 1 14.35 38.05 12.39
C MET A 1 14.51 36.54 12.28
N TYR A 2 13.44 35.77 12.48
CA TYR A 2 13.45 34.34 12.15
C TYR A 2 12.96 34.21 10.71
N SER A 3 13.85 33.86 9.79
CA SER A 3 13.47 33.38 8.45
C SER A 3 13.00 31.95 8.58
N THR A 4 11.70 31.76 8.68
CA THR A 4 11.04 30.46 8.49
C THR A 4 11.28 30.02 7.04
N PRO A 5 11.90 28.86 6.77
CA PRO A 5 12.00 28.36 5.40
C PRO A 5 10.60 27.99 4.89
N PRO A 6 10.29 28.22 3.59
CA PRO A 6 9.03 27.77 3.01
C PRO A 6 9.13 26.26 2.78
N PHE A 7 8.91 25.46 3.82
CA PHE A 7 8.75 24.03 3.63
C PHE A 7 7.39 23.76 2.96
N ALA A 8 7.45 23.60 1.65
CA ALA A 8 6.57 22.76 0.85
C ALA A 8 5.07 23.08 0.93
N ALA A 9 4.67 24.27 0.47
CA ALA A 9 3.28 24.56 0.10
C ALA A 9 2.94 24.10 -1.34
N ASP A 10 3.74 23.21 -1.93
CA ASP A 10 3.47 22.61 -3.26
C ASP A 10 2.96 21.16 -3.15
N ALA A 11 2.48 20.75 -1.98
CA ALA A 11 1.64 19.57 -1.90
C ALA A 11 0.25 19.94 -2.44
N SER A 12 0.13 20.01 -3.77
CA SER A 12 -1.16 20.11 -4.46
C SER A 12 -2.11 19.08 -3.82
N PRO A 13 -3.36 19.43 -3.46
CA PRO A 13 -4.26 18.52 -2.74
C PRO A 13 -4.49 17.21 -3.51
N ARG A 14 -4.32 17.24 -4.84
CA ARG A 14 -4.32 16.06 -5.70
C ARG A 14 -3.09 15.16 -5.48
N THR A 15 -1.90 15.72 -5.30
CA THR A 15 -0.66 15.00 -4.97
C THR A 15 -0.72 14.41 -3.55
N ALA A 16 -1.26 15.17 -2.59
CA ALA A 16 -1.47 14.67 -1.22
C ALA A 16 -2.49 13.52 -1.18
N GLY A 17 -3.55 13.59 -1.98
CA GLY A 17 -4.54 12.52 -2.12
C GLY A 17 -3.98 11.24 -2.75
N VAL A 18 -3.15 11.37 -3.79
CA VAL A 18 -2.47 10.21 -4.42
C VAL A 18 -1.46 9.57 -3.46
N PHE A 19 -0.73 10.38 -2.69
CA PHE A 19 0.21 9.88 -1.68
C PHE A 19 -0.51 9.15 -0.54
N LEU A 20 -1.63 9.69 -0.04
CA LEU A 20 -2.46 9.05 0.97
C LEU A 20 -3.12 7.77 0.45
N ALA A 21 -3.59 7.74 -0.79
CA ALA A 21 -4.15 6.55 -1.42
C ALA A 21 -3.09 5.44 -1.55
N GLY A 22 -1.88 5.78 -2.02
CA GLY A 22 -0.76 4.84 -2.09
C GLY A 22 -0.29 4.33 -0.72
N GLN A 23 -0.42 5.13 0.35
CA GLN A 23 -0.18 4.65 1.72
C GLN A 23 -1.27 3.69 2.20
N ALA A 24 -2.54 4.03 1.98
CA ALA A 24 -3.66 3.18 2.37
C ALA A 24 -3.62 1.81 1.64
N HIS A 25 -3.29 1.82 0.35
CA HIS A 25 -3.10 0.60 -0.44
C HIS A 25 -1.97 -0.27 0.12
N ARG A 26 -0.83 0.32 0.49
CA ARG A 26 0.29 -0.39 1.12
C ARG A 26 -0.13 -1.05 2.43
N MET A 27 -0.83 -0.33 3.30
CA MET A 27 -1.29 -0.89 4.58
C MET A 27 -2.25 -2.07 4.38
N LEU A 28 -3.16 -1.98 3.42
CA LEU A 28 -4.10 -3.07 3.08
C LEU A 28 -3.37 -4.31 2.55
N LEU A 29 -2.42 -4.14 1.65
CA LEU A 29 -1.59 -5.24 1.12
C LEU A 29 -0.77 -5.90 2.23
N TYR A 30 -0.14 -5.10 3.09
CA TYR A 30 0.66 -5.63 4.21
C TYR A 30 -0.21 -6.41 5.20
N ALA A 31 -1.39 -5.89 5.55
CA ALA A 31 -2.33 -6.57 6.43
C ALA A 31 -2.85 -7.88 5.82
N ALA A 32 -3.10 -7.92 4.50
CA ALA A 32 -3.54 -9.13 3.82
C ALA A 32 -2.46 -10.22 3.82
N LEU A 33 -1.20 -9.84 3.61
CA LEU A 33 -0.05 -10.76 3.62
C LEU A 33 0.26 -11.29 5.02
N ASP A 34 0.17 -10.42 6.03
CA ASP A 34 0.29 -10.79 7.45
C ASP A 34 -0.79 -11.79 7.85
N ALA A 35 -2.05 -11.53 7.48
CA ALA A 35 -3.17 -12.43 7.72
C ALA A 35 -3.04 -13.77 6.99
N ALA A 36 -2.37 -13.80 5.82
CA ALA A 36 -2.05 -15.01 5.08
C ALA A 36 -0.80 -15.74 5.62
N GLY A 37 -0.12 -15.20 6.63
CA GLY A 37 1.08 -15.78 7.23
C GLY A 37 2.32 -15.73 6.32
N VAL A 38 2.33 -14.84 5.32
CA VAL A 38 3.43 -14.73 4.35
C VAL A 38 4.55 -13.85 4.90
N ALA A 39 5.73 -14.42 5.09
CA ALA A 39 6.92 -13.66 5.46
C ALA A 39 7.46 -12.90 4.23
N LEU A 40 7.26 -11.59 4.20
CA LEU A 40 7.76 -10.70 3.15
C LEU A 40 9.29 -10.59 3.19
N GLN A 41 9.97 -10.99 2.12
CA GLN A 41 11.39 -10.67 1.94
C GLN A 41 11.56 -9.25 1.39
N ILE A 42 12.78 -8.71 1.50
CA ILE A 42 13.12 -7.35 1.02
C ILE A 42 12.79 -7.18 -0.48
N GLY A 43 12.89 -8.25 -1.28
CA GLY A 43 12.48 -8.26 -2.68
C GLY A 43 10.96 -8.10 -2.86
N ASP A 44 10.17 -8.74 -2.00
CA ASP A 44 8.71 -8.72 -2.05
C ASP A 44 8.14 -7.38 -1.59
N VAL A 45 8.82 -6.69 -0.66
CA VAL A 45 8.44 -5.34 -0.22
C VAL A 45 8.41 -4.37 -1.40
N ARG A 46 9.34 -4.51 -2.35
CA ARG A 46 9.35 -3.64 -3.54
C ARG A 46 8.18 -3.93 -4.47
N ALA A 47 7.82 -5.20 -4.64
CA ALA A 47 6.62 -5.58 -5.37
C ALA A 47 5.34 -5.04 -4.72
N VAL A 48 5.25 -5.04 -3.38
CA VAL A 48 4.11 -4.42 -2.66
C VAL A 48 4.02 -2.91 -2.92
N PHE A 49 5.16 -2.23 -3.01
CA PHE A 49 5.21 -0.81 -3.35
C PHE A 49 4.72 -0.56 -4.78
N ASP A 50 5.19 -1.35 -5.75
CA ASP A 50 4.79 -1.23 -7.15
C ASP A 50 3.29 -1.54 -7.34
N ILE A 51 2.75 -2.54 -6.62
CA ILE A 51 1.32 -2.87 -6.67
C ILE A 51 0.48 -1.76 -6.03
N ALA A 52 0.95 -1.14 -4.95
CA ALA A 52 0.20 -0.09 -4.27
C ALA A 52 0.11 1.24 -5.05
N GLU A 53 0.98 1.44 -6.05
CA GLU A 53 0.89 2.55 -7.00
C GLU A 53 -0.15 2.32 -8.11
N LEU A 54 -0.69 1.10 -8.23
CA LEU A 54 -1.77 0.79 -9.17
C LEU A 54 -3.11 1.39 -8.72
N ASP A 55 -4.09 1.33 -9.62
CA ASP A 55 -5.47 1.74 -9.33
C ASP A 55 -6.08 0.94 -8.18
N HIS A 56 -6.98 1.58 -7.45
CA HIS A 56 -7.68 1.01 -6.30
C HIS A 56 -8.33 -0.35 -6.59
N VAL A 57 -8.94 -0.51 -7.77
CA VAL A 57 -9.61 -1.76 -8.17
C VAL A 57 -8.61 -2.91 -8.27
N THR A 58 -7.43 -2.64 -8.83
CA THR A 58 -6.36 -3.64 -8.96
C THR A 58 -5.83 -4.03 -7.59
N VAL A 59 -5.57 -3.06 -6.71
CA VAL A 59 -5.13 -3.31 -5.33
C VAL A 59 -6.14 -4.16 -4.57
N GLN A 60 -7.43 -3.81 -4.63
CA GLN A 60 -8.48 -4.61 -3.97
C GLN A 60 -8.59 -6.04 -4.51
N THR A 61 -8.39 -6.21 -5.82
CA THR A 61 -8.39 -7.54 -6.43
C THR A 61 -7.25 -8.39 -5.90
N VAL A 62 -6.04 -7.83 -5.80
CA VAL A 62 -4.86 -8.52 -5.23
C VAL A 62 -5.07 -8.85 -3.75
N VAL A 63 -5.57 -7.91 -2.95
CA VAL A 63 -5.90 -8.14 -1.52
C VAL A 63 -6.90 -9.28 -1.37
N THR A 64 -7.94 -9.30 -2.20
CA THR A 64 -8.95 -10.36 -2.19
C THR A 64 -8.36 -11.71 -2.56
N TRP A 65 -7.49 -11.74 -3.59
CA TRP A 65 -6.81 -12.96 -4.01
C TRP A 65 -5.89 -13.52 -2.92
N ILE A 66 -5.10 -12.67 -2.26
CA ILE A 66 -4.25 -13.05 -1.12
C ILE A 66 -5.11 -13.61 0.02
N ALA A 67 -6.22 -12.95 0.35
CA ALA A 67 -7.12 -13.41 1.41
C ALA A 67 -7.75 -14.78 1.09
N VAL A 68 -8.07 -15.05 -0.18
CA VAL A 68 -8.58 -16.37 -0.62
C VAL A 68 -7.47 -17.43 -0.56
N ALA A 69 -6.28 -17.10 -1.06
CA ALA A 69 -5.15 -18.03 -1.09
C ALA A 69 -4.61 -18.36 0.32
N GLY A 70 -4.70 -17.41 1.25
CA GLY A 70 -4.29 -17.57 2.65
C GLY A 70 -5.31 -18.30 3.53
N ARG A 71 -6.55 -18.53 3.06
CA ARG A 71 -7.47 -19.38 3.80
C ARG A 71 -7.01 -20.83 3.71
N PRO A 72 -6.85 -21.54 4.84
CA PRO A 72 -6.67 -22.98 4.79
C PRO A 72 -7.88 -23.57 4.06
N VAL A 73 -7.61 -24.41 3.07
CA VAL A 73 -8.65 -25.23 2.46
C VAL A 73 -9.04 -26.21 3.55
N ASP A 74 -10.09 -25.90 4.31
CA ASP A 74 -10.72 -26.86 5.21
C ASP A 74 -11.23 -28.01 4.34
N GLY A 75 -10.43 -29.08 4.27
CA GLY A 75 -10.72 -30.34 3.61
C GLY A 75 -10.78 -31.46 4.63
#